data_AF-A0A399T7R6-F1
#
_entry.id   AF-A0A399T7R6-F1
#
_cell.length_a   1.000
_cell.length_b   1.000
_cell.length_c   1.000
_cell.angle_alpha   90.00
_cell.angle_beta   90.00
_cell.angle_gamma   90.00
#
_symmetry.space_group_name_H-M   'P 1'
#
loop_
_entity.id
_entity.type
_entity.pdbx_description
1 polymer ?
#
loop_
_entity_poly.entity_id
_entity_poly.type
_entity_poly.pdbx_seq_one_letter_code
_entity_poly.pdbx_strand_id
1 'polypeptide(L)'
;MTAETTPTAGSEPLAGAIQGAAEEAGGRPTPPLPPAGTTILEVRDIGKSYGAVNALTGVSTVVTAGQVTCVLGDNGAGKSTFIKMLAGVHAPSEGTMLLDGEPVTLGSPRAALQAGIATVYQDLAVVPLMPVWRNFFLGSEITKGKGPFRRLDVKAMKAVTHEQLAQMGIDLRDVDQPIGTLSGGERQCVAIARAVHFGARVLILDEPTAALGVKQSGVVLRYIARSRDRGLGVVFITHNPHHAFPVGDRFLLLNRGSSLGTFEKDEITLGELTSLMAGGAELDSLAHELARDPGTDAGAPAEGR
;
A
#
# COMPACT_ATOMS: atom_id res chain seq x y z
N MET A 1 58.09 15.20 -36.60
CA MET A 1 57.74 15.09 -35.17
C MET A 1 56.24 15.29 -35.07
N THR A 2 55.49 14.22 -35.31
CA THR A 2 54.03 14.18 -35.31
C THR A 2 53.56 13.75 -33.93
N ALA A 3 52.81 14.60 -33.24
CA ALA A 3 52.18 14.25 -31.96
C ALA A 3 50.69 13.98 -32.20
N GLU A 4 50.31 12.74 -31.93
CA GLU A 4 48.94 12.22 -31.92
C GLU A 4 48.04 12.97 -30.93
N THR A 5 46.87 13.36 -31.42
CA THR A 5 45.70 13.67 -30.62
C THR A 5 44.95 12.40 -30.27
N THR A 6 44.95 12.02 -28.99
CA THR A 6 44.09 10.97 -28.43
C THR A 6 42.67 11.52 -28.20
N PRO A 7 41.59 10.84 -28.66
CA PRO A 7 40.23 11.27 -28.38
C PRO A 7 39.79 10.80 -26.98
N THR A 8 39.17 11.71 -26.22
CA THR A 8 38.52 11.42 -24.94
C THR A 8 37.21 10.69 -25.20
N ALA A 9 37.11 9.44 -24.77
CA ALA A 9 35.89 8.63 -24.89
C ALA A 9 34.77 9.20 -24.01
N GLY A 10 33.60 9.39 -24.63
CA GLY A 10 32.39 9.88 -24.00
C GLY A 10 31.84 8.90 -22.97
N SER A 11 31.30 9.46 -21.90
CA SER A 11 30.50 8.76 -20.90
C SER A 11 29.11 8.46 -21.47
N GLU A 12 28.90 7.25 -21.97
CA GLU A 12 27.55 6.70 -22.15
C GLU A 12 26.94 6.35 -20.77
N PRO A 13 25.64 6.58 -20.54
CA PRO A 13 25.04 6.45 -19.23
C PRO A 13 24.84 4.98 -18.83
N LEU A 14 25.36 4.64 -17.64
CA LEU A 14 25.23 3.35 -16.95
C LEU A 14 23.77 2.86 -16.77
N ALA A 15 22.78 3.75 -16.98
CA ALA A 15 21.35 3.46 -16.88
C ALA A 15 20.86 2.42 -17.91
N GLY A 16 21.40 2.42 -19.13
CA GLY A 16 20.98 1.49 -20.19
C GLY A 16 21.42 0.03 -19.92
N ALA A 17 22.56 -0.14 -19.27
CA ALA A 17 23.13 -1.47 -18.99
C ALA A 17 22.38 -2.21 -17.84
N ILE A 18 21.74 -1.46 -16.94
CA ILE A 18 21.00 -2.02 -15.80
C ILE A 18 19.57 -2.41 -16.22
N GLN A 19 18.97 -1.64 -17.14
CA GLN A 19 17.68 -1.98 -17.76
C GLN A 19 17.74 -3.36 -18.47
N GLY A 20 18.81 -3.61 -19.24
CA GLY A 20 19.02 -4.90 -19.91
C GLY A 20 19.33 -6.06 -18.96
N ALA A 21 19.98 -5.80 -17.83
CA ALA A 21 20.26 -6.82 -16.82
C ALA A 21 18.99 -7.24 -16.05
N ALA A 22 18.03 -6.33 -15.86
CA ALA A 22 16.72 -6.65 -15.28
C ALA A 22 15.83 -7.46 -16.25
N GLU A 23 15.93 -7.21 -17.56
CA GLU A 23 15.27 -7.98 -18.61
C GLU A 23 15.84 -9.40 -18.77
N GLU A 24 17.17 -9.59 -18.63
CA GLU A 24 17.81 -10.91 -18.68
C GLU A 24 17.68 -11.72 -17.37
N ALA A 25 17.43 -11.06 -16.24
CA ALA A 25 17.33 -11.68 -14.92
C ALA A 25 15.94 -12.25 -14.59
N GLY A 26 15.20 -12.81 -15.56
CA GLY A 26 13.94 -13.54 -15.30
C GLY A 26 12.83 -12.71 -14.63
N GLY A 27 13.00 -11.39 -14.53
CA GLY A 27 11.94 -10.45 -14.22
C GLY A 27 11.03 -10.34 -15.42
N ARG A 28 9.76 -10.76 -15.27
CA ARG A 28 8.78 -10.55 -16.34
C ARG A 28 8.61 -9.05 -16.57
N PRO A 29 8.47 -8.59 -17.84
CA PRO A 29 8.40 -7.18 -18.15
C PRO A 29 7.29 -6.52 -17.34
N THR A 30 7.70 -5.59 -16.46
CA THR A 30 6.79 -4.74 -15.71
C THR A 30 6.03 -3.87 -16.71
N PRO A 31 4.69 -3.83 -16.66
CA PRO A 31 3.94 -2.91 -17.51
C PRO A 31 4.34 -1.47 -17.15
N PRO A 32 4.59 -0.60 -18.14
CA PRO A 32 5.05 0.76 -17.88
C PRO A 32 4.07 1.51 -16.97
N LEU A 33 4.60 2.44 -16.16
CA LEU A 33 3.76 3.31 -15.36
C LEU A 33 2.92 4.19 -16.30
N PRO A 34 1.59 4.26 -16.11
CA PRO A 34 0.76 5.14 -16.90
C PRO A 34 1.01 6.62 -16.54
N PRO A 35 0.63 7.56 -17.43
CA PRO A 35 0.77 9.00 -17.15
C PRO A 35 0.06 9.41 -15.86
N ALA A 36 0.63 10.37 -15.13
CA ALA A 36 0.01 10.91 -13.92
C ALA A 36 -1.44 11.37 -14.19
N GLY A 37 -2.36 11.05 -13.26
CA GLY A 37 -3.79 11.34 -13.44
C GLY A 37 -4.57 10.26 -14.20
N THR A 38 -3.91 9.24 -14.75
CA THR A 38 -4.59 8.10 -15.40
C THR A 38 -5.15 7.14 -14.35
N THR A 39 -6.42 6.77 -14.47
CA THR A 39 -7.01 5.70 -13.66
C THR A 39 -6.38 4.37 -14.01
N ILE A 40 -5.71 3.73 -13.04
CA ILE A 40 -5.07 2.41 -13.23
C ILE A 40 -6.05 1.31 -12.88
N LEU A 41 -6.68 1.42 -11.69
CA LEU A 41 -7.61 0.45 -11.16
C LEU A 41 -8.89 1.16 -10.78
N GLU A 42 -10.01 0.68 -11.28
CA GLU A 42 -11.34 1.17 -10.95
C GLU A 42 -12.17 0.01 -10.41
N VAL A 43 -12.90 0.27 -9.34
CA VAL A 43 -13.86 -0.68 -8.78
C VAL A 43 -15.23 -0.03 -8.76
N ARG A 44 -16.22 -0.75 -9.28
CA ARG A 44 -17.61 -0.29 -9.41
C ARG A 44 -18.52 -1.24 -8.67
N ASP A 45 -19.13 -0.72 -7.61
CA ASP A 45 -20.13 -1.37 -6.75
C ASP A 45 -19.71 -2.78 -6.33
N ILE A 46 -18.42 -2.95 -6.02
CA ILE A 46 -17.91 -4.26 -5.65
C ILE A 46 -18.38 -4.64 -4.26
N GLY A 47 -18.73 -5.91 -4.11
CA GLY A 47 -19.16 -6.48 -2.85
C GLY A 47 -18.68 -7.91 -2.69
N LYS A 48 -18.70 -8.39 -1.45
CA LYS A 48 -18.32 -9.73 -1.08
C LYS A 48 -19.25 -10.29 -0.01
N SER A 49 -19.86 -11.42 -0.33
CA SER A 49 -20.65 -12.22 0.61
C SER A 49 -20.00 -13.57 0.86
N TYR A 50 -20.08 -14.03 2.10
CA TYR A 50 -19.66 -15.35 2.55
C TYR A 50 -20.87 -16.08 3.12
N GLY A 51 -21.49 -16.93 2.31
CA GLY A 51 -22.76 -17.56 2.66
C GLY A 51 -23.83 -16.50 2.92
N ALA A 52 -24.37 -16.47 4.14
CA ALA A 52 -25.39 -15.50 4.56
C ALA A 52 -24.84 -14.13 5.01
N VAL A 53 -23.52 -13.98 5.15
CA VAL A 53 -22.90 -12.75 5.68
C VAL A 53 -22.40 -11.88 4.53
N ASN A 54 -22.93 -10.65 4.42
CA ASN A 54 -22.38 -9.62 3.54
C ASN A 54 -21.20 -8.94 4.26
N ALA A 55 -19.98 -9.19 3.79
CA ALA A 55 -18.77 -8.65 4.38
C ALA A 55 -18.38 -7.29 3.79
N LEU A 56 -18.76 -7.03 2.55
CA LEU A 56 -18.61 -5.73 1.89
C LEU A 56 -19.70 -5.55 0.84
N THR A 57 -20.27 -4.36 0.68
CA THR A 57 -21.33 -4.08 -0.30
C THR A 57 -21.18 -2.67 -0.88
N GLY A 58 -21.37 -2.55 -2.20
CA GLY A 58 -21.51 -1.26 -2.88
C GLY A 58 -20.27 -0.35 -2.81
N VAL A 59 -19.07 -0.92 -2.84
CA VAL A 59 -17.84 -0.10 -2.78
C VAL A 59 -17.40 0.30 -4.18
N SER A 60 -17.36 1.62 -4.40
CA SER A 60 -16.90 2.25 -5.63
C SER A 60 -15.74 3.20 -5.35
N THR A 61 -14.62 3.05 -6.04
CA THR A 61 -13.48 3.97 -5.96
C THR A 61 -12.55 3.79 -7.15
N VAL A 62 -11.65 4.75 -7.37
CA VAL A 62 -10.57 4.60 -8.35
C VAL A 62 -9.21 4.86 -7.74
N VAL A 63 -8.21 4.17 -8.28
CA VAL A 63 -6.78 4.32 -7.98
C VAL A 63 -6.12 4.92 -9.20
N THR A 64 -5.58 6.12 -9.01
CA THR A 64 -5.02 6.94 -10.08
C THR A 64 -3.50 6.95 -9.98
N ALA A 65 -2.83 6.94 -11.12
CA ALA A 65 -1.38 7.10 -11.21
C ALA A 65 -0.94 8.42 -10.57
N GLY A 66 0.00 8.35 -9.62
CA GLY A 66 0.51 9.51 -8.92
C GLY A 66 -0.43 10.08 -7.86
N GLN A 67 -1.40 9.29 -7.39
CA GLN A 67 -2.29 9.67 -6.28
C GLN A 67 -2.33 8.60 -5.19
N VAL A 68 -2.72 9.02 -3.99
CA VAL A 68 -2.94 8.16 -2.82
C VAL A 68 -4.43 8.13 -2.51
N THR A 69 -5.04 6.97 -2.74
CA THR A 69 -6.39 6.64 -2.29
C THR A 69 -6.32 6.03 -0.90
N CYS A 70 -6.73 6.78 0.11
CA CYS A 70 -6.79 6.31 1.49
C CYS A 70 -8.10 5.55 1.73
N VAL A 71 -8.02 4.36 2.31
CA VAL A 71 -9.19 3.58 2.74
C VAL A 71 -9.23 3.58 4.26
N LEU A 72 -10.25 4.22 4.81
CA LEU A 72 -10.42 4.43 6.23
C LEU A 72 -11.67 3.70 6.74
N GLY A 73 -11.64 3.34 8.00
CA GLY A 73 -12.75 2.70 8.68
C GLY A 73 -12.29 2.04 9.97
N ASP A 74 -13.23 1.72 10.85
CA ASP A 74 -12.94 1.02 12.09
C ASP A 74 -12.57 -0.47 11.84
N ASN A 75 -12.17 -1.17 12.89
CA ASN A 75 -11.99 -2.60 12.87
C ASN A 75 -13.30 -3.30 12.51
N GLY A 76 -13.23 -4.24 11.56
CA GLY A 76 -14.44 -4.90 11.05
C GLY A 76 -15.23 -4.10 10.00
N ALA A 77 -14.77 -2.92 9.57
CA ALA A 77 -15.43 -2.14 8.53
C ALA A 77 -15.40 -2.76 7.11
N GLY A 78 -14.66 -3.86 6.91
CA GLY A 78 -14.54 -4.53 5.61
C GLY A 78 -13.26 -4.20 4.83
N LYS A 79 -12.33 -3.42 5.40
CA LYS A 79 -11.04 -3.05 4.79
C LYS A 79 -10.23 -4.26 4.30
N SER A 80 -10.06 -5.28 5.13
CA SER A 80 -9.30 -6.48 4.74
C SER A 80 -10.00 -7.29 3.65
N THR A 81 -11.34 -7.29 3.61
CA THR A 81 -12.12 -7.91 2.53
C THR A 81 -11.89 -7.16 1.22
N PHE A 82 -11.93 -5.83 1.25
CA PHE A 82 -11.61 -4.97 0.13
C PHE A 82 -10.20 -5.23 -0.42
N ILE A 83 -9.18 -5.24 0.45
CA ILE A 83 -7.79 -5.53 0.09
C ILE A 83 -7.66 -6.92 -0.55
N LYS A 84 -8.30 -7.95 0.02
CA LYS A 84 -8.25 -9.31 -0.54
C LYS A 84 -8.86 -9.40 -1.93
N MET A 85 -9.85 -8.57 -2.25
CA MET A 85 -10.39 -8.48 -3.62
C MET A 85 -9.39 -7.83 -4.57
N LEU A 86 -8.83 -6.69 -4.19
CA LEU A 86 -7.82 -6.01 -5.01
C LEU A 86 -6.56 -6.86 -5.21
N ALA A 87 -6.17 -7.63 -4.21
CA ALA A 87 -5.03 -8.54 -4.25
C ALA A 87 -5.33 -9.87 -4.98
N GLY A 88 -6.54 -10.08 -5.52
CA GLY A 88 -6.91 -11.32 -6.21
C GLY A 88 -6.96 -12.57 -5.31
N VAL A 89 -7.07 -12.41 -4.00
CA VAL A 89 -7.29 -13.52 -3.04
C VAL A 89 -8.74 -13.98 -3.13
N HIS A 90 -9.67 -13.05 -3.33
CA HIS A 90 -11.08 -13.32 -3.48
C HIS A 90 -11.64 -12.57 -4.68
N ALA A 91 -12.41 -13.24 -5.54
CA ALA A 91 -13.21 -12.53 -6.53
C ALA A 91 -14.37 -11.78 -5.83
N PRO A 92 -14.73 -10.57 -6.27
CA PRO A 92 -15.98 -9.93 -5.88
C PRO A 92 -17.17 -10.87 -6.15
N SER A 93 -18.16 -10.87 -5.26
CA SER A 93 -19.43 -11.58 -5.48
C SER A 93 -20.38 -10.78 -6.38
N GLU A 94 -20.19 -9.46 -6.43
CA GLU A 94 -20.95 -8.49 -7.21
C GLU A 94 -20.05 -7.33 -7.63
N GLY A 95 -20.55 -6.50 -8.55
CA GLY A 95 -19.80 -5.37 -9.10
C GLY A 95 -18.74 -5.78 -10.12
N THR A 96 -17.91 -4.82 -10.52
CA THR A 96 -16.86 -5.03 -11.52
C THR A 96 -15.56 -4.34 -11.13
N MET A 97 -14.45 -4.96 -11.49
CA MET A 97 -13.11 -4.36 -11.39
C MET A 97 -12.60 -4.11 -12.81
N LEU A 98 -12.03 -2.95 -13.04
CA LEU A 98 -11.44 -2.55 -14.31
C LEU A 98 -9.96 -2.21 -14.08
N LEU A 99 -9.09 -2.74 -14.94
CA LEU A 99 -7.67 -2.40 -14.98
C LEU A 99 -7.41 -1.74 -16.33
N ASP A 100 -6.89 -0.51 -16.30
CA ASP A 100 -6.66 0.29 -17.51
C ASP A 100 -7.92 0.45 -18.40
N GLY A 101 -9.09 0.53 -17.75
CA GLY A 101 -10.39 0.65 -18.42
C GLY A 101 -11.00 -0.68 -18.89
N GLU A 102 -10.27 -1.80 -18.79
CA GLU A 102 -10.74 -3.11 -19.22
C GLU A 102 -11.20 -3.97 -18.03
N PRO A 103 -12.36 -4.64 -18.10
CA PRO A 103 -12.82 -5.54 -17.04
C PRO A 103 -11.80 -6.65 -16.74
N VAL A 104 -11.50 -6.86 -15.46
CA VAL A 104 -10.52 -7.85 -15.01
C VAL A 104 -11.04 -8.72 -13.88
N THR A 105 -10.70 -10.00 -13.91
CA THR A 105 -10.90 -10.93 -12.79
C THR A 105 -9.54 -11.42 -12.29
N LEU A 106 -9.16 -10.98 -11.10
CA LEU A 106 -7.90 -11.39 -10.48
C LEU A 106 -8.09 -12.74 -9.76
N GLY A 107 -7.67 -13.84 -10.40
CA GLY A 107 -7.86 -15.19 -9.87
C GLY A 107 -6.81 -15.67 -8.86
N SER A 108 -5.78 -14.87 -8.58
CA SER A 108 -4.78 -15.16 -7.53
C SER A 108 -3.93 -13.93 -7.19
N PRO A 109 -3.25 -13.90 -6.03
CA PRO A 109 -2.21 -12.90 -5.73
C PRO A 109 -1.11 -12.82 -6.78
N ARG A 110 -0.77 -13.96 -7.39
CA ARG A 110 0.23 -14.01 -8.45
C ARG A 110 -0.27 -13.37 -9.75
N ALA A 111 -1.57 -13.40 -10.02
CA ALA A 111 -2.20 -12.72 -11.15
C ALA A 111 -2.27 -11.21 -10.89
N ALA A 112 -2.64 -10.79 -9.68
CA ALA A 112 -2.62 -9.39 -9.26
C ALA A 112 -1.22 -8.78 -9.42
N LEU A 113 -0.17 -9.47 -8.94
CA LEU A 113 1.21 -9.01 -9.11
C LEU A 113 1.63 -8.89 -10.58
N GLN A 114 1.20 -9.83 -11.44
CA GLN A 114 1.46 -9.77 -12.88
C GLN A 114 0.76 -8.59 -13.57
N ALA A 115 -0.40 -8.19 -13.05
CA ALA A 115 -1.12 -6.99 -13.48
C ALA A 115 -0.49 -5.69 -12.93
N GLY A 116 0.56 -5.78 -12.11
CA GLY A 116 1.21 -4.64 -11.47
C GLY A 116 0.55 -4.20 -10.16
N ILE A 117 -0.26 -5.04 -9.52
CA ILE A 117 -0.88 -4.76 -8.22
C ILE A 117 -0.10 -5.51 -7.13
N ALA A 118 0.63 -4.77 -6.29
CA ALA A 118 1.43 -5.32 -5.21
C ALA A 118 0.85 -4.91 -3.85
N THR A 119 0.74 -5.88 -2.93
CA THR A 119 0.20 -5.65 -1.58
C THR A 119 1.29 -5.87 -0.53
N VAL A 120 1.46 -4.88 0.35
CA VAL A 120 2.25 -4.99 1.58
C VAL A 120 1.27 -5.09 2.75
N TYR A 121 1.25 -6.27 3.37
CA TYR A 121 0.38 -6.54 4.51
C TYR A 121 0.98 -6.03 5.82
N GLN A 122 0.15 -5.90 6.85
CA GLN A 122 0.57 -5.52 8.20
C GLN A 122 1.64 -6.48 8.76
N ASP A 123 1.47 -7.80 8.57
CA ASP A 123 2.52 -8.79 8.79
C ASP A 123 3.35 -8.93 7.50
N LEU A 124 4.60 -8.49 7.56
CA LEU A 124 5.43 -8.21 6.38
C LEU A 124 5.88 -9.45 5.59
N ALA A 125 5.47 -10.67 5.98
CA ALA A 125 5.85 -11.92 5.33
C ALA A 125 7.37 -12.00 5.04
N VAL A 126 8.15 -11.54 6.01
CA VAL A 126 9.63 -11.56 5.99
C VAL A 126 10.13 -12.74 6.81
N VAL A 127 11.30 -13.27 6.44
CA VAL A 127 12.00 -14.29 7.22
C VAL A 127 13.01 -13.58 8.13
N PRO A 128 12.76 -13.47 9.46
CA PRO A 128 13.52 -12.55 10.33
C PRO A 128 15.01 -12.84 10.40
N LEU A 129 15.39 -14.12 10.35
CA LEU A 129 16.79 -14.58 10.43
C LEU A 129 17.53 -14.50 9.09
N MET A 130 16.83 -14.15 8.01
CA MET A 130 17.40 -14.08 6.68
C MET A 130 17.93 -12.66 6.40
N PRO A 131 19.04 -12.52 5.66
CA PRO A 131 19.56 -11.21 5.25
C PRO A 131 18.53 -10.34 4.53
N VAL A 132 18.70 -9.02 4.63
CA VAL A 132 17.85 -8.04 3.94
C VAL A 132 17.82 -8.29 2.44
N TRP A 133 18.98 -8.46 1.80
CA TRP A 133 19.05 -8.69 0.34
C TRP A 133 18.29 -9.95 -0.08
N ARG A 134 18.28 -10.99 0.75
CA ARG A 134 17.62 -12.25 0.41
C ARG A 134 16.11 -12.18 0.66
N ASN A 135 15.67 -11.46 1.69
CA ASN A 135 14.26 -11.11 1.87
C ASN A 135 13.73 -10.24 0.72
N PHE A 136 14.56 -9.33 0.22
CA PHE A 136 14.22 -8.45 -0.90
C PHE A 136 13.91 -9.28 -2.15
N PHE A 137 14.76 -10.25 -2.49
CA PHE A 137 14.62 -11.09 -3.69
C PHE A 137 13.83 -12.40 -3.49
N LEU A 138 13.22 -12.63 -2.33
CA LEU A 138 12.58 -13.90 -2.02
C LEU A 138 11.45 -14.23 -3.02
N GLY A 139 11.60 -15.33 -3.76
CA GLY A 139 10.66 -15.75 -4.82
C GLY A 139 10.85 -15.03 -6.16
N SER A 140 11.90 -14.23 -6.32
CA SER A 140 12.28 -13.55 -7.57
C SER A 140 13.81 -13.48 -7.69
N GLU A 141 14.49 -14.58 -7.34
CA GLU A 141 15.95 -14.60 -7.23
C GLU A 141 16.67 -14.46 -8.59
N ILE A 142 17.66 -13.57 -8.63
CA ILE A 142 18.57 -13.45 -9.79
C ILE A 142 19.49 -14.66 -9.81
N THR A 143 19.61 -15.29 -10.97
CA THR A 143 20.45 -16.48 -11.18
C THR A 143 21.38 -16.29 -12.36
N LYS A 144 22.55 -16.91 -12.29
CA LYS A 144 23.56 -16.92 -13.34
C LYS A 144 24.04 -18.33 -13.67
N GLY A 145 24.49 -18.51 -14.91
CA GLY A 145 24.89 -19.81 -15.45
C GLY A 145 23.75 -20.55 -16.16
N LYS A 146 24.05 -21.67 -16.79
CA LYS A 146 23.10 -22.47 -17.59
C LYS A 146 23.03 -23.90 -17.05
N GLY A 147 21.85 -24.52 -17.19
CA GLY A 147 21.62 -25.92 -16.83
C GLY A 147 21.91 -26.21 -15.34
N PRO A 148 22.60 -27.32 -15.01
CA PRO A 148 22.83 -27.75 -13.62
C PRO A 148 23.79 -26.83 -12.84
N PHE A 149 24.52 -25.92 -13.52
CA PHE A 149 25.42 -24.96 -12.88
C PHE A 149 24.76 -23.62 -12.55
N ARG A 150 23.43 -23.52 -12.72
CA ARG A 150 22.65 -22.32 -12.39
C ARG A 150 22.74 -22.07 -10.88
N ARG A 151 23.26 -20.90 -10.52
CA ARG A 151 23.46 -20.47 -9.12
C ARG A 151 22.92 -19.06 -8.91
N LEU A 152 22.63 -18.73 -7.66
CA LEU A 152 22.20 -17.39 -7.28
C LEU A 152 23.29 -16.35 -7.59
N ASP A 153 22.90 -15.22 -8.17
CA ASP A 153 23.80 -14.08 -8.32
C ASP A 153 23.71 -13.14 -7.12
N VAL A 154 24.33 -13.57 -6.02
CA VAL A 154 24.33 -12.84 -4.75
C VAL A 154 24.92 -11.43 -4.90
N LYS A 155 25.96 -11.26 -5.72
CA LYS A 155 26.60 -9.95 -5.91
C LYS A 155 25.64 -8.96 -6.57
N ALA A 156 24.92 -9.40 -7.61
CA ALA A 156 23.92 -8.58 -8.28
C ALA A 156 22.75 -8.23 -7.33
N MET A 157 22.19 -9.23 -6.64
CA MET A 157 21.08 -9.01 -5.70
C MET A 157 21.45 -8.04 -4.57
N LYS A 158 22.66 -8.12 -4.02
CA LYS A 158 23.13 -7.16 -3.00
C LYS A 158 23.25 -5.74 -3.55
N ALA A 159 23.84 -5.58 -4.72
CA ALA A 159 24.00 -4.27 -5.35
C ALA A 159 22.63 -3.61 -5.62
N VAL A 160 21.70 -4.37 -6.21
CA VAL A 160 20.33 -3.88 -6.47
C VAL A 160 19.61 -3.56 -5.17
N THR A 161 19.70 -4.42 -4.15
CA THR A 161 19.08 -4.15 -2.83
C THR A 161 19.59 -2.82 -2.28
N HIS A 162 20.91 -2.61 -2.26
CA HIS A 162 21.50 -1.39 -1.73
C HIS A 162 21.05 -0.15 -2.53
N GLU A 163 21.04 -0.23 -3.86
CA GLU A 163 20.58 0.85 -4.72
C GLU A 163 19.10 1.19 -4.48
N GLN A 164 18.22 0.20 -4.46
CA GLN A 164 16.79 0.40 -4.28
C GLN A 164 16.46 0.98 -2.90
N LEU A 165 17.11 0.50 -1.85
CA LEU A 165 16.94 1.05 -0.51
C LEU A 165 17.48 2.49 -0.42
N ALA A 166 18.63 2.79 -1.04
CA ALA A 166 19.18 4.14 -1.09
C ALA A 166 18.30 5.11 -1.90
N GLN A 167 17.77 4.70 -3.04
CA GLN A 167 16.79 5.49 -3.83
C GLN A 167 15.53 5.80 -3.01
N MET A 168 15.16 4.89 -2.12
CA MET A 168 14.05 5.10 -1.20
C MET A 168 14.48 6.04 -0.04
N GLY A 169 15.76 6.18 0.27
CA GLY A 169 16.29 7.02 1.37
C GLY A 169 16.57 6.24 2.65
N ILE A 170 16.67 4.91 2.54
CA ILE A 170 17.04 3.99 3.61
C ILE A 170 18.53 3.73 3.47
N ASP A 171 19.32 4.25 4.40
CA ASP A 171 20.75 3.97 4.47
C ASP A 171 21.01 2.79 5.39
N LEU A 172 21.12 1.59 4.82
CA LEU A 172 21.54 0.40 5.55
C LEU A 172 23.04 0.24 5.44
N ARG A 173 23.72 0.21 6.59
CA ARG A 173 25.16 -0.06 6.68
C ARG A 173 25.55 -1.39 6.05
N ASP A 174 24.67 -2.38 6.17
CA ASP A 174 24.88 -3.72 5.65
C ASP A 174 23.55 -4.38 5.27
N VAL A 175 23.47 -4.96 4.08
CA VAL A 175 22.32 -5.74 3.59
C VAL A 175 22.42 -7.22 3.94
N ASP A 176 23.58 -7.68 4.45
CA ASP A 176 23.79 -9.04 4.96
C ASP A 176 23.23 -9.26 6.37
N GLN A 177 23.00 -8.19 7.13
CA GLN A 177 22.39 -8.33 8.46
C GLN A 177 20.98 -8.94 8.36
N PRO A 178 20.56 -9.74 9.35
CA PRO A 178 19.21 -10.29 9.38
C PRO A 178 18.15 -9.18 9.39
N ILE A 179 17.10 -9.29 8.57
CA ILE A 179 16.05 -8.26 8.50
C ILE A 179 15.34 -8.03 9.86
N GLY A 180 15.35 -9.04 10.74
CA GLY A 180 14.78 -8.96 12.08
C GLY A 180 15.48 -7.96 13.01
N THR A 181 16.72 -7.57 12.72
CA THR A 181 17.45 -6.55 13.50
C THR A 181 17.04 -5.12 13.15
N LEU A 182 16.39 -4.92 12.00
CA LEU A 182 15.91 -3.61 11.58
C LEU A 182 14.73 -3.15 12.45
N SER A 183 14.56 -1.85 12.59
CA SER A 183 13.40 -1.27 13.24
C SER A 183 12.11 -1.53 12.43
N GLY A 184 10.94 -1.49 13.07
CA GLY A 184 9.66 -1.75 12.39
C GLY A 184 9.43 -0.86 11.16
N GLY A 185 9.78 0.43 11.26
CA GLY A 185 9.69 1.36 10.12
C GLY A 185 10.63 0.97 8.98
N GLU A 186 11.88 0.60 9.26
CA GLU A 186 12.83 0.17 8.24
C GLU A 186 12.36 -1.12 7.54
N ARG A 187 11.81 -2.09 8.28
CA ARG A 187 11.25 -3.30 7.68
C ARG A 187 10.09 -2.99 6.73
N GLN A 188 9.19 -2.08 7.11
CA GLN A 188 8.12 -1.59 6.23
C GLN A 188 8.70 -0.97 4.96
N CYS A 189 9.72 -0.13 5.09
CA CYS A 189 10.34 0.52 3.93
C CYS A 189 11.04 -0.49 2.99
N VAL A 190 11.66 -1.54 3.53
CA VAL A 190 12.21 -2.66 2.73
C VAL A 190 11.09 -3.37 1.97
N ALA A 191 9.96 -3.64 2.60
CA ALA A 191 8.83 -4.32 1.95
C ALA A 191 8.20 -3.46 0.84
N ILE A 192 8.06 -2.15 1.07
CA ILE A 192 7.64 -1.17 0.06
C ILE A 192 8.64 -1.12 -1.10
N ALA A 193 9.93 -0.99 -0.80
CA ALA A 193 10.99 -0.95 -1.81
C ALA A 193 11.00 -2.21 -2.69
N ARG A 194 10.82 -3.38 -2.08
CA ARG A 194 10.63 -4.65 -2.79
C ARG A 194 9.45 -4.60 -3.74
N ALA A 195 8.27 -4.19 -3.25
CA ALA A 195 7.06 -4.13 -4.07
C ALA A 195 7.23 -3.20 -5.28
N VAL A 196 7.84 -2.03 -5.07
CA VAL A 196 8.10 -1.06 -6.14
C VAL A 196 9.13 -1.62 -7.15
N HIS A 197 10.22 -2.22 -6.66
CA HIS A 197 11.27 -2.77 -7.52
C HIS A 197 10.76 -3.87 -8.46
N PHE A 198 9.88 -4.75 -7.96
CA PHE A 198 9.28 -5.82 -8.78
C PHE A 198 8.06 -5.35 -9.59
N GLY A 199 7.92 -4.04 -9.79
CA GLY A 199 7.06 -3.50 -10.84
C GLY A 199 5.63 -3.19 -10.43
N ALA A 200 5.41 -2.75 -9.20
CA ALA A 200 4.11 -2.24 -8.79
C ALA A 200 3.72 -0.98 -9.58
N ARG A 201 2.56 -1.03 -10.23
CA ARG A 201 1.80 0.13 -10.75
C ARG A 201 0.81 0.63 -9.70
N VAL A 202 0.20 -0.31 -8.98
CA VAL A 202 -0.64 -0.09 -7.81
C VAL A 202 0.04 -0.70 -6.59
N LEU A 203 0.31 0.14 -5.58
CA LEU A 203 0.88 -0.27 -4.30
C LEU A 203 -0.20 -0.20 -3.21
N ILE A 204 -0.59 -1.35 -2.67
CA ILE A 204 -1.57 -1.47 -1.59
C ILE A 204 -0.81 -1.65 -0.27
N LEU A 205 -1.08 -0.79 0.71
CA LEU A 205 -0.42 -0.79 2.02
C LEU A 205 -1.46 -0.98 3.12
N ASP A 206 -1.44 -2.15 3.75
CA ASP A 206 -2.39 -2.53 4.80
C ASP A 206 -1.85 -2.20 6.20
N GLU A 207 -2.43 -1.18 6.82
CA GLU A 207 -2.06 -0.68 8.15
C GLU A 207 -0.54 -0.57 8.42
N PRO A 208 0.26 0.01 7.48
CA PRO A 208 1.72 0.01 7.56
C PRO A 208 2.29 0.79 8.76
N THR A 209 1.46 1.54 9.48
CA THR A 209 1.83 2.38 10.63
C THR A 209 1.25 1.91 11.96
N ALA A 210 0.44 0.84 12.01
CA ALA A 210 -0.35 0.48 13.21
C ALA A 210 0.51 0.15 14.44
N ALA A 211 1.68 -0.45 14.23
CA ALA A 211 2.60 -0.85 15.31
C ALA A 211 3.85 0.05 15.42
N LEU A 212 3.80 1.26 14.86
CA LEU A 212 4.96 2.15 14.77
C LEU A 212 4.80 3.40 15.63
N GLY A 213 5.90 3.81 16.28
CA GLY A 213 5.97 5.11 16.96
C GLY A 213 6.02 6.27 15.96
N VAL A 214 5.69 7.49 16.41
CA VAL A 214 5.55 8.70 15.57
C VAL A 214 6.71 8.91 14.59
N LYS A 215 7.96 8.77 15.05
CA LYS A 215 9.16 8.92 14.19
C LYS A 215 9.19 7.89 13.05
N GLN A 216 8.87 6.64 13.34
CA GLN A 216 8.86 5.54 12.37
C GLN A 216 7.66 5.64 11.43
N SER A 217 6.48 6.02 11.92
CA SER A 217 5.32 6.31 11.07
C SER A 217 5.62 7.43 10.09
N GLY A 218 6.26 8.51 10.54
CA GLY A 218 6.69 9.60 9.66
C GLY A 218 7.70 9.18 8.60
N VAL A 219 8.57 8.20 8.91
CA VAL A 219 9.46 7.56 7.93
C VAL A 219 8.59 6.88 6.87
N VAL A 220 7.70 5.95 7.24
CA VAL A 220 6.80 5.22 6.31
C VAL A 220 5.94 6.17 5.45
N LEU A 221 5.31 7.18 6.06
CA LEU A 221 4.46 8.15 5.34
C LEU A 221 5.24 8.92 4.26
N ARG A 222 6.52 9.23 4.49
CA ARG A 222 7.37 9.84 3.45
C ARG A 222 7.60 8.91 2.27
N TYR A 223 7.69 7.59 2.48
CA TYR A 223 7.81 6.65 1.37
C TYR A 223 6.51 6.50 0.60
N ILE A 224 5.36 6.56 1.29
CA ILE A 224 4.06 6.59 0.62
C ILE A 224 3.98 7.78 -0.34
N ALA A 225 4.36 8.97 0.13
CA ALA A 225 4.44 10.16 -0.71
C ALA A 225 5.42 9.98 -1.88
N ARG A 226 6.64 9.50 -1.62
CA ARG A 226 7.64 9.25 -2.69
C ARG A 226 7.19 8.23 -3.73
N SER A 227 6.48 7.17 -3.33
CA SER A 227 5.92 6.18 -4.26
C SER A 227 4.90 6.84 -5.18
N ARG A 228 4.01 7.68 -4.63
CA ARG A 228 3.09 8.50 -5.41
C ARG A 228 3.85 9.46 -6.34
N ASP A 229 4.87 10.17 -5.87
CA ASP A 229 5.64 11.12 -6.69
C ASP A 229 6.38 10.45 -7.87
N ARG A 230 6.64 9.14 -7.77
CA ARG A 230 7.19 8.31 -8.86
C ARG A 230 6.14 7.88 -9.88
N GLY A 231 4.87 8.24 -9.70
CA GLY A 231 3.77 7.91 -10.61
C GLY A 231 2.99 6.64 -10.26
N LEU A 232 3.27 5.99 -9.12
CA LEU A 232 2.48 4.83 -8.69
C LEU A 232 1.12 5.29 -8.18
N GLY A 233 0.09 4.48 -8.42
CA GLY A 233 -1.16 4.57 -7.67
C GLY A 233 -0.99 3.91 -6.31
N VAL A 234 -1.30 4.60 -5.22
CA VAL A 234 -1.14 4.04 -3.87
C VAL A 234 -2.50 3.89 -3.22
N VAL A 235 -2.78 2.70 -2.69
CA VAL A 235 -3.93 2.45 -1.81
C VAL A 235 -3.39 2.35 -0.39
N PHE A 236 -3.69 3.33 0.45
CA PHE A 236 -3.24 3.38 1.83
C PHE A 236 -4.37 3.07 2.79
N ILE A 237 -4.33 1.91 3.44
CA ILE A 237 -5.36 1.47 4.37
C ILE A 237 -4.90 1.79 5.79
N THR A 238 -5.74 2.52 6.54
CA THR A 238 -5.47 2.85 7.93
C THR A 238 -6.75 3.18 8.69
N HIS A 239 -6.76 2.89 10.00
CA HIS A 239 -7.78 3.39 10.92
C HIS A 239 -7.40 4.74 11.56
N ASN A 240 -6.30 5.38 11.13
CA ASN A 240 -5.84 6.65 11.71
C ASN A 240 -5.93 7.82 10.70
N PRO A 241 -6.86 8.77 10.89
CA PRO A 241 -7.03 9.90 9.98
C PRO A 241 -5.82 10.85 9.98
N HIS A 242 -5.10 10.97 11.09
CA HIS A 242 -3.88 11.79 11.18
C HIS A 242 -2.72 11.25 10.35
N HIS A 243 -2.72 9.95 10.04
CA HIS A 243 -1.74 9.35 9.12
C HIS A 243 -2.21 9.46 7.67
N ALA A 244 -3.51 9.27 7.41
CA ALA A 244 -4.08 9.34 6.07
C ALA A 244 -4.05 10.75 5.48
N PHE A 245 -4.51 11.76 6.23
CA PHE A 245 -4.74 13.11 5.71
C PHE A 245 -3.51 13.81 5.12
N PRO A 246 -2.30 13.72 5.73
CA PRO A 246 -1.11 14.34 5.16
C PRO A 246 -0.72 13.78 3.79
N VAL A 247 -0.94 12.49 3.54
CA VAL A 247 -0.50 11.79 2.33
C VAL A 247 -1.64 11.39 1.40
N GLY A 248 -2.90 11.59 1.78
CA GLY A 248 -4.06 11.22 0.96
C GLY A 248 -4.44 12.32 -0.03
N ASP A 249 -4.89 11.90 -1.21
CA ASP A 249 -5.56 12.75 -2.19
C ASP A 249 -7.05 12.46 -2.23
N ARG A 250 -7.43 11.21 -1.97
CA ARG A 250 -8.81 10.74 -1.90
C ARG A 250 -9.02 9.87 -0.67
N PHE A 251 -10.22 9.91 -0.09
CA PHE A 251 -10.59 9.23 1.14
C PHE A 251 -11.87 8.40 0.91
N LEU A 252 -11.73 7.08 0.85
CA LEU A 252 -12.82 6.12 0.89
C LEU A 252 -13.09 5.74 2.34
N LEU A 253 -14.29 6.04 2.84
CA LEU A 253 -14.72 5.66 4.18
C LEU A 253 -15.57 4.40 4.14
N LEU A 254 -15.19 3.41 4.94
CA LEU A 254 -15.92 2.16 5.13
C LEU A 254 -16.44 2.08 6.57
N ASN A 255 -17.69 1.65 6.73
CA ASN A 255 -18.30 1.38 8.02
C ASN A 255 -19.16 0.12 7.94
N ARG A 256 -18.93 -0.83 8.85
CA ARG A 256 -19.67 -2.10 8.97
C ARG A 256 -19.94 -2.80 7.62
N GLY A 257 -18.95 -2.82 6.72
CA GLY A 257 -19.05 -3.50 5.42
C GLY A 257 -19.74 -2.67 4.31
N SER A 258 -20.04 -1.39 4.54
CA SER A 258 -20.61 -0.51 3.52
C SER A 258 -19.74 0.72 3.30
N SER A 259 -19.77 1.30 2.11
CA SER A 259 -19.14 2.61 1.86
C SER A 259 -19.99 3.73 2.47
N LEU A 260 -19.37 4.60 3.27
CA LEU A 260 -19.97 5.86 3.72
C LEU A 260 -19.80 6.98 2.68
N GLY A 261 -19.01 6.75 1.64
CA GLY A 261 -18.69 7.74 0.63
C GLY A 261 -17.21 7.77 0.30
N THR A 262 -16.91 8.50 -0.78
CA THR A 262 -15.56 8.84 -1.22
C THR A 262 -15.46 10.35 -1.32
N PHE A 263 -14.36 10.91 -0.81
CA PHE A 263 -14.13 12.35 -0.73
C PHE A 263 -12.76 12.69 -1.32
N GLU A 264 -12.68 13.75 -2.10
CA GLU A 264 -11.41 14.36 -2.48
C GLU A 264 -10.83 15.20 -1.32
N LYS A 265 -9.53 15.49 -1.39
CA LYS A 265 -8.83 16.22 -0.31
C LYS A 265 -9.38 17.61 -0.03
N ASP A 266 -9.91 18.29 -1.03
CA ASP A 266 -10.52 19.62 -0.93
C ASP A 266 -11.98 19.59 -0.46
N GLU A 267 -12.61 18.42 -0.44
CA GLU A 267 -14.00 18.23 -0.02
C GLU A 267 -14.17 17.90 1.46
N ILE A 268 -13.09 17.50 2.14
CA ILE A 268 -13.15 17.03 3.53
C ILE A 268 -12.01 17.57 4.38
N THR A 269 -12.32 18.02 5.59
CA THR A 269 -11.33 18.40 6.59
C THR A 269 -10.89 17.20 7.45
N LEU A 270 -9.71 17.31 8.09
CA LEU A 270 -9.25 16.31 9.05
C LEU A 270 -10.25 16.10 10.21
N GLY A 271 -10.92 17.16 10.66
CA GLY A 271 -11.93 17.09 11.71
C GLY A 271 -13.16 16.29 11.29
N GLU A 272 -13.70 16.56 10.10
CA GLU A 272 -14.82 15.82 9.52
C GLU A 272 -14.45 14.36 9.25
N LEU A 273 -13.25 14.11 8.70
CA LEU A 273 -12.75 12.75 8.49
C LEU A 273 -12.68 11.97 9.81
N THR A 274 -12.19 12.61 10.86
CA THR A 274 -12.12 12.02 12.21
C THR A 274 -13.52 11.75 12.76
N SER A 275 -14.46 12.69 12.62
CA SER A 275 -15.85 12.52 13.05
C SER A 275 -16.54 11.37 12.32
N LEU A 276 -16.44 11.31 10.99
CA LEU A 276 -17.02 10.23 10.18
C LEU A 276 -16.44 8.86 10.56
N MET A 277 -15.12 8.78 10.81
CA MET A 277 -14.48 7.55 11.29
C MET A 277 -14.93 7.12 12.69
N ALA A 278 -15.19 8.08 13.56
CA ALA A 278 -15.67 7.83 14.92
C ALA A 278 -17.16 7.44 14.95
N GLY A 279 -17.84 7.41 13.79
CA GLY A 279 -19.25 7.10 13.70
C GLY A 279 -20.13 8.31 14.00
N GLY A 280 -19.74 9.50 13.53
CA GLY A 280 -20.32 10.82 13.87
C GLY A 280 -21.81 10.85 14.19
N ALA A 281 -22.67 10.20 13.40
CA ALA A 281 -24.12 10.13 13.69
C ALA A 281 -24.48 9.33 14.96
N GLU A 282 -23.81 8.21 15.23
CA GLU A 282 -23.99 7.41 16.45
C GLU A 282 -23.41 8.14 17.67
N LEU A 283 -22.24 8.76 17.55
CA LEU A 283 -21.65 9.55 18.64
C LEU A 283 -22.46 10.80 18.98
N ASP A 284 -22.96 11.54 17.98
CA ASP A 284 -23.80 12.71 18.21
C ASP A 284 -25.14 12.30 18.84
N SER A 285 -25.71 11.17 18.43
CA SER A 285 -26.93 10.62 19.05
C SER A 285 -26.69 10.19 20.50
N LEU A 286 -25.57 9.52 20.80
CA LEU A 286 -25.19 9.07 22.14
C LEU A 286 -24.85 10.25 23.04
N ALA A 287 -24.13 11.26 22.53
CA ALA A 287 -23.82 12.49 23.26
C ALA A 287 -25.11 13.25 23.62
N HIS A 288 -26.09 13.28 22.70
CA HIS A 288 -27.38 13.91 22.95
C HIS A 288 -28.26 13.13 23.93
N GLU A 289 -28.15 11.80 23.96
CA GLU A 289 -28.81 10.93 24.94
C GLU A 289 -28.19 11.09 26.35
N LEU A 290 -26.86 11.07 26.46
CA LEU A 290 -26.12 11.29 27.70
C LEU A 290 -26.31 12.71 28.26
N ALA A 291 -26.44 13.72 27.39
CA ALA A 291 -26.74 15.09 27.80
C ALA A 291 -28.18 15.28 28.32
N ARG A 292 -29.09 14.35 28.01
CA ARG A 292 -30.50 14.38 28.45
C ARG A 292 -30.74 13.73 29.81
N ASP A 293 -29.74 13.07 30.40
CA ASP A 293 -29.90 12.42 31.71
C ASP A 293 -29.11 13.08 32.87
N PRO A 294 -29.46 14.31 33.28
CA PRO A 294 -29.16 14.79 34.62
C PRO A 294 -30.42 14.71 35.52
N GLY A 295 -30.67 13.53 36.07
CA GLY A 295 -31.41 13.36 37.33
C GLY A 295 -32.89 13.71 37.33
N THR A 296 -33.74 12.73 37.02
CA THR A 296 -35.11 12.68 37.56
C THR A 296 -35.38 11.32 38.17
N ASP A 297 -34.95 11.13 39.41
CA ASP A 297 -35.74 10.33 40.35
C ASP A 297 -35.43 10.69 41.81
N ALA A 298 -36.38 11.39 42.45
CA ALA A 298 -36.70 11.38 43.88
C ALA A 298 -37.59 12.59 44.26
N GLY A 299 -38.75 12.71 43.61
CA GLY A 299 -39.84 13.57 44.07
C GLY A 299 -40.96 12.71 44.65
N ALA A 300 -40.79 12.19 45.86
CA ALA A 300 -41.88 11.52 46.58
C ALA A 300 -42.87 12.60 47.07
N PRO A 301 -44.18 12.51 46.77
CA PRO A 301 -45.13 13.48 47.28
C PRO A 301 -45.41 13.18 48.76
N ALA A 302 -45.13 14.19 49.59
CA ALA A 302 -45.77 14.33 50.88
C ALA A 302 -47.24 14.72 50.64
N GLU A 303 -48.19 13.97 51.22
CA GLU A 303 -49.26 14.56 52.02
C GLU A 303 -50.06 13.47 52.75
N GLY A 304 -50.19 13.68 54.05
CA GLY A 304 -51.10 12.96 54.92
C GLY A 304 -52.11 13.93 55.53
N ARG A 305 -53.21 13.31 55.98
CA ARG A 305 -54.42 13.83 56.65
C ARG A 305 -55.56 14.30 55.76
#